data_AF-A0AAP8NKE2-F1
#
_entry.id   AF-A0AAP8NKE2-F1
#
_cell.length_a   1.000
_cell.length_b   1.000
_cell.length_c   1.000
_cell.angle_alpha   90.00
_cell.angle_beta   90.00
_cell.angle_gamma   90.00
#
_symmetry.space_group_name_H-M   'P 1'
#
loop_
_entity.id
_entity.type
_entity.pdbx_description
1 polymer ?
#
loop_
_entity_poly.entity_id
_entity_poly.type
_entity_poly.pdbx_seq_one_letter_code
_entity_poly.pdbx_strand_id
1 'polypeptide(L)'
;MAANILSGMVPLSLSFFLLFSLGSRADEAAVYDDLPSFMDIRIERLSGDARHLKDLLDQGKLGDFYQQALPVLNRELFDEDGGMTPEELENALFINNMVVKAPYQDYRLDNFSIWINGSELETKFKAYTNLSKIQTYVRENKRLRHGKEFARFCLEAEFEYIRRMMLQGAAVYRYIAGLEAEHGKFHPVRPVDTLPYWRYRETKNLAACGAEEERRRKALYERNVDELVRLRQSFRWYIKHREGALLNIVLKLHPGNRSRALERLRECGYKTDRELVEFLERTGGMRKRVQFLYSPGMLREHRKLGKED
;
A
#
# COMPACT_ATOMS: atom_id res chain seq x y z
N MET A 1 24.66 28.85 -29.84
CA MET A 1 23.23 28.69 -29.50
C MET A 1 23.15 27.98 -28.17
N ALA A 2 22.29 28.45 -27.26
CA ALA A 2 22.04 27.83 -25.96
C ALA A 2 20.54 27.47 -25.86
N ALA A 3 20.22 26.33 -25.24
CA ALA A 3 18.85 25.88 -25.04
C ALA A 3 18.72 25.10 -23.72
N ASN A 4 18.44 25.85 -22.65
CA ASN A 4 17.67 25.49 -21.46
C ASN A 4 17.94 24.14 -20.77
N ILE A 5 18.80 24.19 -19.75
CA ILE A 5 18.68 23.35 -18.56
C ILE A 5 17.66 24.03 -17.62
N LEU A 6 16.50 23.43 -17.33
CA LEU A 6 15.85 23.36 -16.00
C LEU A 6 14.38 22.87 -16.02
N SER A 7 13.95 22.46 -14.82
CA SER A 7 12.56 22.25 -14.37
C SER A 7 11.78 21.07 -14.97
N GLY A 8 11.65 20.02 -14.15
CA GLY A 8 10.90 18.80 -14.45
C GLY A 8 11.00 17.80 -13.30
N MET A 9 10.97 18.28 -12.05
CA MET A 9 11.20 17.46 -10.86
C MET A 9 10.04 16.47 -10.64
N VAL A 10 10.18 15.26 -11.19
CA VAL A 10 9.55 14.07 -10.61
C VAL A 10 9.98 14.04 -9.14
N PRO A 11 9.05 14.10 -8.16
CA PRO A 11 9.44 14.09 -6.77
C PRO A 11 10.12 12.75 -6.48
N LEU A 12 11.27 12.79 -5.81
CA LEU A 12 12.18 11.65 -5.61
C LEU A 12 11.53 10.43 -4.92
N SER A 13 10.31 10.57 -4.39
CA SER A 13 9.47 9.50 -3.88
C SER A 13 8.81 8.62 -4.94
N LEU A 14 8.63 9.04 -6.21
CA LEU A 14 8.10 8.13 -7.26
C LEU A 14 9.20 7.24 -7.85
N SER A 15 10.39 7.79 -8.10
CA SER A 15 11.49 7.09 -8.79
C SER A 15 12.01 5.85 -8.06
N PHE A 16 11.73 5.71 -6.76
CA PHE A 16 12.03 4.53 -5.94
C PHE A 16 10.86 3.53 -5.80
N PHE A 17 9.66 3.86 -6.26
CA PHE A 17 8.46 3.03 -6.16
C PHE A 17 8.05 2.35 -7.47
N LEU A 18 8.32 2.96 -8.63
CA LEU A 18 7.87 2.49 -9.95
C LEU A 18 8.63 1.25 -10.51
N LEU A 19 9.29 0.45 -9.67
CA LEU A 19 10.13 -0.69 -10.11
C LEU A 19 9.94 -2.01 -9.36
N PHE A 20 9.20 -2.06 -8.24
CA PHE A 20 9.08 -3.26 -7.40
C PHE A 20 7.75 -3.28 -6.63
N SER A 21 7.22 -4.47 -6.26
CA SER A 21 6.96 -4.88 -4.85
C SER A 21 5.88 -5.96 -4.65
N LEU A 22 6.19 -7.27 -4.66
CA LEU A 22 5.19 -8.37 -4.61
C LEU A 22 5.09 -9.12 -3.25
N GLY A 23 3.89 -9.08 -2.62
CA GLY A 23 3.18 -10.18 -1.91
C GLY A 23 3.86 -10.96 -0.77
N SER A 24 3.24 -12.00 -0.19
CA SER A 24 1.82 -12.40 0.03
C SER A 24 1.84 -13.45 1.18
N ARG A 25 0.80 -13.91 1.90
CA ARG A 25 -0.67 -13.72 2.01
C ARG A 25 -0.97 -13.41 3.52
N ALA A 26 -2.12 -13.59 4.21
CA ALA A 26 -3.42 -14.28 4.02
C ALA A 26 -4.54 -13.57 4.85
N ASP A 27 -5.66 -14.26 5.14
CA ASP A 27 -6.77 -13.90 6.05
C ASP A 27 -7.38 -12.48 5.92
N GLU A 28 -8.19 -12.27 4.88
CA GLU A 28 -9.04 -11.07 4.73
C GLU A 28 -10.42 -11.41 4.13
N ALA A 29 -11.03 -12.52 4.57
CA ALA A 29 -12.27 -13.08 3.98
C ALA A 29 -13.57 -12.89 4.79
N ALA A 30 -13.52 -12.20 5.94
CA ALA A 30 -14.64 -12.19 6.90
C ALA A 30 -14.77 -10.90 7.76
N VAL A 31 -14.52 -9.71 7.19
CA VAL A 31 -14.91 -8.43 7.83
C VAL A 31 -15.32 -7.41 6.76
N TYR A 32 -16.62 -7.31 6.47
CA TYR A 32 -17.17 -6.31 5.55
C TYR A 32 -18.39 -5.52 6.07
N ASP A 33 -18.96 -5.88 7.23
CA ASP A 33 -20.30 -5.41 7.63
C ASP A 33 -20.34 -4.14 8.52
N ASP A 34 -19.22 -3.70 9.11
CA ASP A 34 -19.18 -2.63 10.13
C ASP A 34 -18.44 -1.34 9.68
N LEU A 35 -18.93 -0.71 8.61
CA LEU A 35 -18.54 0.64 8.17
C LEU A 35 -19.77 1.42 7.66
N PRO A 36 -20.08 2.63 8.19
CA PRO A 36 -21.24 3.42 7.74
C PRO A 36 -21.21 3.75 6.24
N SER A 37 -22.37 3.65 5.60
CA SER A 37 -22.53 3.59 4.14
C SER A 37 -22.40 4.94 3.43
N PHE A 38 -21.21 5.55 3.45
CA PHE A 38 -20.80 6.42 2.33
C PHE A 38 -20.54 5.60 1.04
N MET A 39 -20.69 4.27 1.12
CA MET A 39 -20.87 3.37 -0.02
C MET A 39 -22.27 3.50 -0.67
N ASP A 40 -23.25 4.19 -0.05
CA ASP A 40 -24.54 4.55 -0.68
C ASP A 40 -24.41 5.71 -1.69
N ILE A 41 -23.23 5.86 -2.31
CA ILE A 41 -23.15 6.42 -3.66
C ILE A 41 -23.95 5.46 -4.55
N ARG A 42 -25.21 5.82 -4.81
CA ARG A 42 -26.13 5.00 -5.59
C ARG A 42 -25.45 4.58 -6.89
N ILE A 43 -25.40 3.29 -7.17
CA ILE A 43 -24.78 2.75 -8.40
C ILE A 43 -25.46 3.35 -9.65
N GLU A 44 -26.74 3.71 -9.52
CA GLU A 44 -27.56 4.52 -10.45
C GLU A 44 -26.91 5.84 -10.92
N ARG A 45 -26.05 6.46 -10.10
CA ARG A 45 -25.41 7.77 -10.34
C ARG A 45 -23.96 7.67 -10.83
N LEU A 46 -23.38 6.48 -10.85
CA LEU A 46 -21.98 6.30 -11.26
C LEU A 46 -21.83 6.55 -12.77
N SER A 47 -20.75 7.21 -13.17
CA SER A 47 -20.38 7.44 -14.56
C SER A 47 -20.08 6.13 -15.30
N GLY A 48 -19.91 6.20 -16.62
CA GLY A 48 -19.59 5.03 -17.45
C GLY A 48 -18.34 4.30 -16.98
N ASP A 49 -17.24 5.02 -16.74
CA ASP A 49 -15.99 4.44 -16.23
C ASP A 49 -16.16 3.87 -14.82
N ALA A 50 -16.91 4.55 -13.94
CA ALA A 50 -17.09 4.13 -12.55
C ALA A 50 -17.91 2.83 -12.45
N ARG A 51 -18.95 2.65 -13.28
CA ARG A 51 -19.68 1.39 -13.40
C ARG A 51 -18.83 0.30 -14.02
N HIS A 52 -18.21 0.55 -15.18
CA HIS A 52 -17.40 -0.44 -15.89
C HIS A 52 -16.24 -0.98 -15.03
N LEU A 53 -15.53 -0.11 -14.30
CA LEU A 53 -14.49 -0.54 -13.37
C LEU A 53 -15.07 -1.32 -12.17
N LYS A 54 -16.27 -0.99 -11.68
CA LYS A 54 -16.95 -1.80 -10.66
C LYS A 54 -17.33 -3.17 -11.20
N ASP A 55 -17.88 -3.26 -12.41
CA ASP A 55 -18.29 -4.51 -13.04
C ASP A 55 -17.11 -5.46 -13.25
N LEU A 56 -15.94 -4.94 -13.63
CA LEU A 56 -14.69 -5.72 -13.72
C LEU A 56 -14.21 -6.23 -12.36
N LEU A 57 -14.33 -5.41 -11.31
CA LEU A 57 -13.96 -5.77 -9.93
C LEU A 57 -14.89 -6.84 -9.36
N ASP A 58 -16.21 -6.68 -9.53
CA ASP A 58 -17.24 -7.64 -9.13
C ASP A 58 -17.07 -8.99 -9.86
N GLN A 59 -16.65 -8.96 -11.13
CA GLN A 59 -16.31 -10.15 -11.92
C GLN A 59 -14.95 -10.79 -11.56
N GLY A 60 -14.18 -10.21 -10.63
CA GLY A 60 -12.84 -10.70 -10.25
C GLY A 60 -11.76 -10.52 -11.33
N LYS A 61 -12.03 -9.70 -12.36
CA LYS A 61 -11.12 -9.46 -13.50
C LYS A 61 -10.04 -8.43 -13.16
N LEU A 62 -9.22 -8.74 -12.15
CA LEU A 62 -8.29 -7.78 -11.53
C LEU A 62 -7.25 -7.22 -12.52
N GLY A 63 -6.74 -8.05 -13.44
CA GLY A 63 -5.83 -7.59 -14.50
C GLY A 63 -6.48 -6.54 -15.42
N ASP A 64 -7.66 -6.85 -15.96
CA ASP A 64 -8.45 -5.94 -16.80
C ASP A 64 -8.83 -4.65 -16.05
N PHE A 65 -9.20 -4.78 -14.77
CA PHE A 65 -9.54 -3.68 -13.87
C PHE A 65 -8.36 -2.72 -13.71
N TYR A 66 -7.16 -3.20 -13.35
CA TYR A 66 -6.01 -2.33 -13.16
C TYR A 66 -5.51 -1.72 -14.47
N GLN A 67 -5.51 -2.50 -15.57
CA GLN A 67 -5.15 -2.00 -16.90
C GLN A 67 -6.07 -0.86 -17.37
N GLN A 68 -7.36 -0.91 -17.06
CA GLN A 68 -8.34 0.10 -17.47
C GLN A 68 -8.51 1.23 -16.44
N ALA A 69 -8.21 0.99 -15.17
CA ALA A 69 -8.22 2.04 -14.14
C ALA A 69 -7.09 3.05 -14.34
N LEU A 70 -5.87 2.63 -14.71
CA LEU A 70 -4.73 3.54 -14.82
C LEU A 70 -4.96 4.71 -15.81
N PRO A 71 -5.50 4.52 -17.03
CA PRO A 71 -5.89 5.62 -17.91
C PRO A 71 -6.94 6.55 -17.31
N VAL A 72 -7.95 6.01 -16.62
CA VAL A 72 -9.03 6.79 -15.99
C VAL A 72 -8.48 7.68 -14.86
N LEU A 73 -7.61 7.13 -14.01
CA LEU A 73 -6.94 7.86 -12.94
C LEU A 73 -5.94 8.90 -13.44
N ASN A 74 -5.42 8.72 -14.67
CA ASN A 74 -4.45 9.60 -15.30
C ASN A 74 -5.06 10.83 -15.99
N ARG A 75 -6.39 10.88 -16.16
CA ARG A 75 -7.12 12.09 -16.55
C ARG A 75 -6.88 13.22 -15.55
N GLU A 76 -7.08 14.45 -15.99
CA GLU A 76 -7.02 15.62 -15.12
C GLU A 76 -8.19 15.59 -14.13
N LEU A 77 -7.92 15.98 -12.87
CA LEU A 77 -8.92 15.92 -11.80
C LEU A 77 -9.75 17.20 -11.69
N PHE A 78 -9.20 18.33 -12.11
CA PHE A 78 -9.76 19.65 -11.93
C PHE A 78 -9.84 20.33 -13.30
N ASP A 79 -10.82 21.22 -13.46
CA ASP A 79 -10.92 22.09 -14.63
C ASP A 79 -9.82 23.18 -14.65
N GLU A 80 -9.81 24.02 -15.69
CA GLU A 80 -8.81 25.08 -15.89
C GLU A 80 -8.81 26.13 -14.76
N ASP A 81 -9.93 26.33 -14.06
CA ASP A 81 -10.07 27.23 -12.90
C ASP A 81 -9.68 26.53 -11.56
N GLY A 82 -9.29 25.25 -11.60
CA GLY A 82 -9.06 24.41 -10.42
C GLY A 82 -10.35 23.95 -9.74
N GLY A 83 -11.49 24.06 -10.44
CA GLY A 83 -12.80 23.59 -10.03
C GLY A 83 -13.02 22.09 -10.28
N MET A 84 -14.23 21.65 -9.94
CA MET A 84 -14.74 20.28 -10.06
C MET A 84 -16.24 20.32 -9.75
N THR A 85 -17.09 19.69 -10.57
CA THR A 85 -18.53 19.58 -10.25
C THR A 85 -18.79 18.57 -9.13
N PRO A 86 -19.95 18.61 -8.45
CA PRO A 86 -20.29 17.61 -7.43
C PRO A 86 -20.32 16.17 -7.96
N GLU A 87 -20.69 15.97 -9.23
CA GLU A 87 -20.74 14.65 -9.87
C GLU A 87 -19.35 14.12 -10.20
N GLU A 88 -18.44 14.99 -10.69
CA GLU A 88 -17.03 14.63 -10.88
C GLU A 88 -16.35 14.34 -9.54
N LEU A 89 -16.70 15.06 -8.47
CA LEU A 89 -16.21 14.79 -7.11
C LEU A 89 -16.69 13.43 -6.59
N GLU A 90 -17.99 13.11 -6.71
CA GLU A 90 -18.54 11.82 -6.30
C GLU A 90 -17.89 10.66 -7.10
N ASN A 91 -17.76 10.80 -8.42
CA ASN A 91 -17.14 9.79 -9.28
C ASN A 91 -15.62 9.64 -9.04
N ALA A 92 -14.88 10.73 -8.88
CA ALA A 92 -13.46 10.69 -8.57
C ALA A 92 -13.23 10.05 -7.18
N LEU A 93 -13.98 10.43 -6.16
CA LEU A 93 -13.91 9.80 -4.85
C LEU A 93 -14.19 8.29 -4.93
N PHE A 94 -15.24 7.88 -5.66
CA PHE A 94 -15.57 6.47 -5.86
C PHE A 94 -14.44 5.69 -6.54
N ILE A 95 -13.99 6.12 -7.74
CA ILE A 95 -13.00 5.40 -8.54
C ILE A 95 -11.67 5.27 -7.78
N ASN A 96 -11.16 6.36 -7.20
CA ASN A 96 -9.88 6.33 -6.50
C ASN A 96 -9.94 5.47 -5.21
N ASN A 97 -11.04 5.52 -4.45
CA ASN A 97 -11.25 4.64 -3.29
C ASN A 97 -11.40 3.17 -3.69
N MET A 98 -12.14 2.87 -4.77
CA MET A 98 -12.32 1.52 -5.31
C MET A 98 -10.97 0.91 -5.72
N VAL A 99 -10.12 1.65 -6.43
CA VAL A 99 -8.76 1.21 -6.81
C VAL A 99 -7.88 0.96 -5.58
N VAL A 100 -7.93 1.83 -4.58
CA VAL A 100 -7.19 1.65 -3.31
C VAL A 100 -7.63 0.38 -2.60
N LYS A 101 -8.95 0.15 -2.46
CA LYS A 101 -9.53 -0.98 -1.73
C LYS A 101 -9.50 -2.31 -2.48
N ALA A 102 -9.50 -2.31 -3.81
CA ALA A 102 -9.46 -3.53 -4.61
C ALA A 102 -8.28 -4.45 -4.20
N PRO A 103 -8.44 -5.78 -4.23
CA PRO A 103 -7.33 -6.69 -3.98
C PRO A 103 -6.32 -6.59 -5.14
N TYR A 104 -5.04 -6.72 -4.82
CA TYR A 104 -4.02 -7.04 -5.82
C TYR A 104 -4.39 -8.35 -6.53
N GLN A 105 -4.01 -8.53 -7.79
CA GLN A 105 -4.21 -9.81 -8.49
C GLN A 105 -3.59 -10.96 -7.67
N ASP A 106 -4.20 -12.16 -7.69
CA ASP A 106 -3.76 -13.23 -6.77
C ASP A 106 -2.41 -13.82 -7.21
N TYR A 107 -1.37 -13.50 -6.45
CA TYR A 107 0.01 -13.75 -6.84
C TYR A 107 0.69 -14.83 -6.02
N ARG A 108 1.33 -15.76 -6.73
CA ARG A 108 2.18 -16.77 -6.14
C ARG A 108 3.63 -16.29 -6.06
N LEU A 109 4.15 -16.23 -4.84
CA LEU A 109 5.59 -16.07 -4.57
C LEU A 109 6.39 -17.35 -4.85
N ASP A 110 5.71 -18.50 -4.94
CA ASP A 110 6.28 -19.85 -4.84
C ASP A 110 7.37 -20.22 -5.87
N ASN A 111 7.49 -19.46 -6.97
CA ASN A 111 8.40 -19.74 -8.08
C ASN A 111 9.31 -18.55 -8.48
N PHE A 112 9.53 -17.59 -7.58
CA PHE A 112 10.23 -16.31 -7.90
C PHE A 112 9.63 -15.59 -9.12
N SER A 113 8.40 -15.91 -9.52
CA SER A 113 7.67 -15.26 -10.59
C SER A 113 7.19 -13.90 -10.11
N ILE A 114 8.09 -12.92 -10.05
CA ILE A 114 7.80 -11.57 -9.54
C ILE A 114 6.99 -10.79 -10.57
N TRP A 115 5.72 -11.16 -10.68
CA TRP A 115 4.66 -10.27 -11.10
C TRP A 115 3.98 -9.78 -9.82
N ILE A 116 4.46 -8.68 -9.24
CA ILE A 116 3.46 -7.64 -9.04
C ILE A 116 3.54 -6.85 -10.32
N ASN A 117 2.44 -6.75 -11.05
CA ASN A 117 2.44 -5.92 -12.22
C ASN A 117 2.68 -4.48 -11.71
N GLY A 118 3.79 -3.85 -12.10
CA GLY A 118 4.18 -2.54 -11.57
C GLY A 118 3.07 -1.50 -11.73
N SER A 119 2.27 -1.68 -12.79
CA SER A 119 1.03 -0.95 -13.04
C SER A 119 0.03 -1.02 -11.89
N GLU A 120 -0.16 -2.11 -11.15
CA GLU A 120 -1.12 -2.15 -10.03
C GLU A 120 -0.71 -1.21 -8.89
N LEU A 121 0.58 -1.19 -8.55
CA LEU A 121 1.13 -0.28 -7.54
C LEU A 121 1.14 1.15 -8.04
N GLU A 122 1.46 1.39 -9.31
CA GLU A 122 1.31 2.68 -9.96
C GLU A 122 -0.14 3.17 -9.92
N THR A 123 -1.11 2.30 -10.23
CA THR A 123 -2.55 2.58 -10.24
C THR A 123 -3.04 2.90 -8.82
N LYS A 124 -2.65 2.12 -7.81
CA LYS A 124 -2.95 2.42 -6.40
C LYS A 124 -2.26 3.69 -5.89
N PHE A 125 -1.00 3.92 -6.27
CA PHE A 125 -0.24 5.12 -5.89
C PHE A 125 -0.82 6.38 -6.54
N LYS A 126 -1.24 6.30 -7.81
CA LYS A 126 -1.94 7.35 -8.53
C LYS A 126 -3.27 7.64 -7.85
N ALA A 127 -4.06 6.60 -7.52
CA ALA A 127 -5.32 6.77 -6.79
C ALA A 127 -5.13 7.41 -5.41
N TYR A 128 -4.10 7.01 -4.66
CA TYR A 128 -3.72 7.66 -3.40
C TYR A 128 -3.31 9.14 -3.59
N THR A 129 -2.53 9.44 -4.63
CA THR A 129 -2.11 10.81 -4.98
C THR A 129 -3.31 11.68 -5.35
N ASN A 130 -4.26 11.13 -6.10
CA ASN A 130 -5.50 11.78 -6.48
C ASN A 130 -6.39 12.03 -5.25
N LEU A 131 -6.58 11.03 -4.37
CA LEU A 131 -7.28 11.21 -3.09
C LEU A 131 -6.63 12.30 -2.23
N SER A 132 -5.30 12.39 -2.21
CA SER A 132 -4.56 13.44 -1.49
C SER A 132 -4.86 14.83 -2.06
N LYS A 133 -4.95 14.99 -3.39
CA LYS A 133 -5.37 16.23 -4.06
C LYS A 133 -6.82 16.59 -3.71
N ILE A 134 -7.73 15.61 -3.80
CA ILE A 134 -9.16 15.80 -3.49
C ILE A 134 -9.35 16.16 -2.00
N GLN A 135 -8.60 15.55 -1.08
CA GLN A 135 -8.59 15.88 0.36
C GLN A 135 -8.11 17.32 0.65
N THR A 136 -7.37 17.95 -0.26
CA THR A 136 -6.98 19.36 -0.17
C THR A 136 -8.08 20.25 -0.73
N TYR A 137 -8.56 19.99 -1.96
CA TYR A 137 -9.70 20.69 -2.57
C TYR A 137 -10.93 20.74 -1.65
N VAL A 138 -11.34 19.59 -1.09
CA VAL A 138 -12.50 19.45 -0.19
C VAL A 138 -12.36 20.27 1.11
N ARG A 139 -11.12 20.46 1.57
CA ARG A 139 -10.78 21.18 2.81
C ARG A 139 -10.76 22.69 2.61
N GLU A 140 -10.39 23.13 1.42
CA GLU A 140 -10.26 24.54 1.06
C GLU A 140 -11.59 25.10 0.51
N ASN A 141 -12.36 24.30 -0.21
CA ASN A 141 -13.68 24.67 -0.73
C ASN A 141 -14.77 24.63 0.37
N LYS A 142 -14.82 25.70 1.17
CA LYS A 142 -15.84 25.94 2.22
C LYS A 142 -17.29 26.00 1.73
N ARG A 143 -17.57 25.94 0.42
CA ARG A 143 -18.93 25.95 -0.16
C ARG A 143 -19.54 24.54 -0.31
N LEU A 144 -18.75 23.47 -0.15
CA LEU A 144 -19.22 22.09 -0.25
C LEU A 144 -20.14 21.73 0.94
N ARG A 145 -21.41 21.42 0.65
CA ARG A 145 -22.42 21.06 1.66
C ARG A 145 -22.05 19.85 2.52
N HIS A 146 -21.26 18.92 1.97
CA HIS A 146 -20.81 17.69 2.63
C HIS A 146 -19.29 17.60 2.76
N GLY A 147 -18.61 18.75 2.88
CA GLY A 147 -17.14 18.82 2.92
C GLY A 147 -16.50 18.08 4.12
N LYS A 148 -17.21 17.90 5.24
CA LYS A 148 -16.69 17.15 6.39
C LYS A 148 -16.72 15.64 6.14
N GLU A 149 -17.80 15.18 5.52
CA GLU A 149 -18.06 13.79 5.15
C GLU A 149 -17.07 13.34 4.08
N PHE A 150 -16.90 14.14 3.01
CA PHE A 150 -15.87 13.92 1.99
C PHE A 150 -14.45 13.95 2.58
N ALA A 151 -14.13 14.88 3.48
CA ALA A 151 -12.81 14.92 4.12
C ALA A 151 -12.55 13.68 4.99
N ARG A 152 -13.57 13.15 5.68
CA ARG A 152 -13.48 11.88 6.42
C ARG A 152 -13.32 10.70 5.47
N PHE A 153 -14.08 10.63 4.38
CA PHE A 153 -13.95 9.59 3.35
C PHE A 153 -12.52 9.52 2.79
N CYS A 154 -11.92 10.68 2.46
CA CYS A 154 -10.53 10.73 2.01
C CYS A 154 -9.53 10.25 3.07
N LEU A 155 -9.80 10.47 4.36
CA LEU A 155 -8.94 9.96 5.45
C LEU A 155 -9.09 8.45 5.66
N GLU A 156 -10.30 7.89 5.52
CA GLU A 156 -10.52 6.43 5.54
C GLU A 156 -9.83 5.79 4.32
N ALA A 157 -9.95 6.36 3.12
CA ALA A 157 -9.28 5.84 1.92
C ALA A 157 -7.74 5.95 2.00
N GLU A 158 -7.20 7.04 2.56
CA GLU A 158 -5.77 7.17 2.87
C GLU A 158 -5.31 6.15 3.92
N PHE A 159 -6.12 5.87 4.96
CA PHE A 159 -5.85 4.78 5.90
C PHE A 159 -5.79 3.42 5.19
N GLU A 160 -6.78 3.08 4.36
CA GLU A 160 -6.85 1.77 3.68
C GLU A 160 -5.67 1.56 2.71
N TYR A 161 -5.22 2.62 2.03
CA TYR A 161 -3.98 2.56 1.23
C TYR A 161 -2.76 2.23 2.09
N ILE A 162 -2.60 2.90 3.24
CA ILE A 162 -1.47 2.64 4.15
C ILE A 162 -1.58 1.25 4.78
N ARG A 163 -2.77 0.81 5.24
CA ARG A 163 -3.02 -0.55 5.74
C ARG A 163 -2.58 -1.59 4.73
N ARG A 164 -3.05 -1.51 3.48
CA ARG A 164 -2.74 -2.49 2.43
C ARG A 164 -1.25 -2.51 2.08
N MET A 165 -0.57 -1.36 2.04
CA MET A 165 0.88 -1.29 1.83
C MET A 165 1.70 -1.80 3.04
N MET A 166 1.26 -1.56 4.28
CA MET A 166 1.91 -2.12 5.48
C MET A 166 1.79 -3.66 5.51
N LEU A 167 0.60 -4.19 5.24
CA LEU A 167 0.34 -5.64 5.18
C LEU A 167 1.13 -6.32 4.04
N GLN A 168 1.19 -5.69 2.86
CA GLN A 168 2.00 -6.18 1.73
C GLN A 168 3.50 -6.16 2.05
N GLY A 169 3.98 -5.12 2.74
CA GLY A 169 5.34 -5.07 3.25
C GLY A 169 5.64 -6.20 4.25
N ALA A 170 4.78 -6.39 5.25
CA ALA A 170 4.92 -7.49 6.20
C ALA A 170 4.91 -8.87 5.52
N ALA A 171 4.16 -9.02 4.42
CA ALA A 171 4.11 -10.25 3.63
C ALA A 171 5.44 -10.53 2.90
N VAL A 172 6.02 -9.52 2.24
CA VAL A 172 7.35 -9.57 1.63
C VAL A 172 8.41 -9.95 2.66
N TYR A 173 8.38 -9.33 3.83
CA TYR A 173 9.33 -9.63 4.91
C TYR A 173 9.22 -11.08 5.40
N ARG A 174 8.01 -11.66 5.47
CA ARG A 174 7.82 -13.09 5.79
C ARG A 174 8.42 -14.00 4.72
N TYR A 175 8.18 -13.71 3.44
CA TYR A 175 8.72 -14.52 2.34
C TYR A 175 10.26 -14.51 2.33
N ILE A 176 10.86 -13.33 2.47
CA ILE A 176 12.32 -13.18 2.54
C ILE A 176 12.89 -13.90 3.76
N ALA A 177 12.24 -13.82 4.93
CA ALA A 177 12.67 -14.54 6.13
C ALA A 177 12.63 -16.08 5.95
N GLY A 178 11.67 -16.61 5.18
CA GLY A 178 11.63 -18.03 4.80
C GLY A 178 12.85 -18.43 3.96
N LEU A 179 13.15 -17.68 2.90
CA LEU A 179 14.31 -17.92 2.05
C LEU A 179 15.64 -17.76 2.83
N GLU A 180 15.74 -16.77 3.73
CA GLU A 180 16.91 -16.56 4.58
C GLU A 180 17.09 -17.67 5.64
N ALA A 181 16.03 -18.42 5.97
CA ALA A 181 16.10 -19.62 6.82
C ALA A 181 16.48 -20.89 6.02
N GLU A 182 15.97 -21.05 4.79
CA GLU A 182 16.30 -22.19 3.92
C GLU A 182 17.72 -22.12 3.34
N HIS A 183 18.24 -20.91 3.10
CA HIS A 183 19.47 -20.71 2.32
C HIS A 183 20.53 -19.81 3.00
N GLY A 184 20.20 -19.17 4.12
CA GLY A 184 21.06 -18.21 4.81
C GLY A 184 20.76 -16.75 4.43
N LYS A 185 21.23 -15.81 5.27
CA LYS A 185 20.93 -14.37 5.12
C LYS A 185 21.46 -13.80 3.79
N PHE A 186 20.61 -13.10 3.03
CA PHE A 186 20.99 -12.52 1.74
C PHE A 186 22.10 -11.48 1.87
N HIS A 187 23.19 -11.67 1.12
CA HIS A 187 24.21 -10.64 1.00
C HIS A 187 23.63 -9.40 0.28
N PRO A 188 23.63 -8.20 0.92
CA PRO A 188 22.79 -7.08 0.49
C PRO A 188 23.18 -6.44 -0.86
N VAL A 189 24.35 -6.80 -1.40
CA VAL A 189 24.87 -6.32 -2.69
C VAL A 189 25.04 -7.47 -3.71
N ARG A 190 24.91 -8.73 -3.27
CA ARG A 190 25.11 -9.93 -4.12
C ARG A 190 24.15 -11.06 -3.70
N PRO A 191 22.83 -10.86 -3.79
CA PRO A 191 21.87 -11.83 -3.24
C PRO A 191 21.86 -13.16 -4.01
N VAL A 192 22.19 -13.12 -5.30
CA VAL A 192 22.38 -14.31 -6.15
C VAL A 192 23.53 -15.22 -5.69
N ASP A 193 24.53 -14.70 -4.99
CA ASP A 193 25.61 -15.51 -4.39
C ASP A 193 25.11 -16.32 -3.18
N THR A 194 24.09 -15.80 -2.48
CA THR A 194 23.45 -16.49 -1.34
C THR A 194 22.46 -17.55 -1.84
N LEU A 195 21.73 -17.22 -2.89
CA LEU A 195 20.71 -18.07 -3.48
C LEU A 195 21.04 -18.33 -4.96
N PRO A 196 21.96 -19.27 -5.26
CA PRO A 196 22.42 -19.51 -6.62
C PRO A 196 21.41 -20.32 -7.45
N TYR A 197 21.29 -19.96 -8.73
CA TYR A 197 20.31 -20.55 -9.66
C TYR A 197 20.31 -22.08 -9.72
N TRP A 198 21.48 -22.74 -9.60
CA TRP A 198 21.57 -24.21 -9.62
C TRP A 198 20.81 -24.86 -8.45
N ARG A 199 20.83 -24.24 -7.27
CA ARG A 199 20.17 -24.73 -6.05
C ARG A 199 18.67 -24.47 -6.09
N TYR A 200 18.26 -23.37 -6.70
CA TYR A 200 16.86 -23.09 -7.04
C TYR A 200 16.29 -24.11 -8.04
N ARG A 201 17.06 -24.39 -9.11
CA ARG A 201 16.72 -25.39 -10.14
C ARG A 201 16.52 -26.79 -9.57
N GLU A 202 17.38 -27.17 -8.61
CA GLU A 202 17.29 -28.41 -7.82
C GLU A 202 16.05 -28.43 -6.92
N THR A 203 15.89 -27.45 -6.02
CA THR A 203 14.75 -27.40 -5.07
C THR A 203 13.36 -27.28 -5.73
N LYS A 204 13.28 -26.76 -6.97
CA LYS A 204 12.03 -26.72 -7.76
C LYS A 204 11.90 -27.84 -8.79
N ASN A 205 12.83 -28.80 -8.85
CA ASN A 205 12.84 -29.91 -9.82
C ASN A 205 12.60 -29.44 -11.28
N LEU A 206 13.24 -28.35 -11.69
CA LEU A 206 12.96 -27.74 -13.00
C LEU A 206 13.38 -28.67 -14.14
N ALA A 207 12.43 -28.97 -15.02
CA ALA A 207 12.66 -29.82 -16.19
C ALA A 207 13.79 -29.27 -17.09
N ALA A 208 14.70 -30.16 -17.49
CA ALA A 208 15.82 -29.84 -18.38
C ALA A 208 15.32 -29.25 -19.70
N CYS A 209 16.06 -28.28 -20.24
CA CYS A 209 15.65 -27.52 -21.42
C CYS A 209 16.86 -27.17 -22.31
N GLY A 210 16.60 -26.61 -23.49
CA GLY A 210 17.65 -26.17 -24.40
C GLY A 210 18.51 -25.04 -23.80
N ALA A 211 19.79 -24.99 -24.17
CA ALA A 211 20.77 -24.09 -23.55
C ALA A 211 20.44 -22.58 -23.67
N GLU A 212 19.54 -22.17 -24.56
CA GLU A 212 19.03 -20.79 -24.61
C GLU A 212 17.91 -20.55 -23.59
N GLU A 213 16.96 -21.48 -23.45
CA GLU A 213 15.89 -21.41 -22.46
C GLU A 213 16.45 -21.48 -21.02
N GLU A 214 17.46 -22.32 -20.79
CA GLU A 214 18.17 -22.38 -19.50
C GLU A 214 18.87 -21.03 -19.18
N ARG A 215 19.42 -20.34 -20.20
CA ARG A 215 19.96 -18.98 -20.08
C ARG A 215 18.87 -17.93 -19.78
N ARG A 216 17.72 -18.00 -20.45
CA ARG A 216 16.57 -17.12 -20.21
C ARG A 216 16.02 -17.28 -18.79
N ARG A 217 15.83 -18.52 -18.34
CA ARG A 217 15.40 -18.87 -16.97
C ARG A 217 16.37 -18.36 -15.92
N LYS A 218 17.68 -18.57 -16.12
CA LYS A 218 18.71 -18.06 -15.21
C LYS A 218 18.66 -16.52 -15.10
N ALA A 219 18.63 -15.82 -16.24
CA ALA A 219 18.62 -14.35 -16.25
C ALA A 219 17.35 -13.76 -15.62
N LEU A 220 16.18 -14.37 -15.86
CA LEU A 220 14.93 -14.01 -15.19
C LEU A 220 15.03 -14.24 -13.68
N TYR A 221 15.54 -15.39 -13.25
CA TYR A 221 15.72 -15.71 -11.84
C TYR A 221 16.66 -14.73 -11.13
N GLU A 222 17.84 -14.44 -11.70
CA GLU A 222 18.83 -13.53 -11.10
C GLU A 222 18.25 -12.12 -10.96
N ARG A 223 17.54 -11.63 -11.98
CA ARG A 223 16.77 -10.38 -11.93
C ARG A 223 15.75 -10.38 -10.79
N ASN A 224 14.99 -11.46 -10.62
CA ASN A 224 13.92 -11.52 -9.64
C ASN A 224 14.46 -11.60 -8.19
N VAL A 225 15.60 -12.25 -7.97
CA VAL A 225 16.31 -12.22 -6.67
C VAL A 225 16.81 -10.81 -6.33
N ASP A 226 17.31 -10.07 -7.31
CA ASP A 226 17.70 -8.66 -7.15
C ASP A 226 16.49 -7.75 -6.87
N GLU A 227 15.40 -7.93 -7.61
CA GLU A 227 14.14 -7.20 -7.42
C GLU A 227 13.57 -7.44 -6.01
N LEU A 228 13.64 -8.68 -5.47
CA LEU A 228 13.20 -9.05 -4.13
C LEU A 228 13.98 -8.34 -3.00
N VAL A 229 15.29 -8.12 -3.18
CA VAL A 229 16.11 -7.45 -2.16
C VAL A 229 15.94 -5.93 -2.21
N ARG A 230 15.76 -5.33 -3.40
CA ARG A 230 15.41 -3.91 -3.55
C ARG A 230 14.01 -3.62 -2.98
N LEU A 231 13.06 -4.51 -3.27
CA LEU A 231 11.72 -4.56 -2.68
C LEU A 231 11.73 -4.48 -1.14
N ARG A 232 12.56 -5.30 -0.46
CA ARG A 232 12.74 -5.21 1.00
C ARG A 232 13.13 -3.81 1.48
N GLN A 233 14.01 -3.12 0.74
CA GLN A 233 14.46 -1.77 1.07
C GLN A 233 13.35 -0.73 0.84
N SER A 234 12.59 -0.82 -0.26
CA SER A 234 11.46 0.08 -0.53
C SER A 234 10.36 -0.03 0.53
N PHE A 235 10.00 -1.23 0.99
CA PHE A 235 9.07 -1.36 2.12
C PHE A 235 9.67 -0.89 3.45
N ARG A 236 10.97 -1.13 3.72
CA ARG A 236 11.65 -0.56 4.90
C ARG A 236 11.53 0.96 4.95
N TRP A 237 11.70 1.61 3.79
CA TRP A 237 11.54 3.05 3.64
C TRP A 237 10.08 3.48 3.79
N TYR A 238 9.13 2.79 3.13
CA TYR A 238 7.70 3.11 3.22
C TYR A 238 7.22 3.09 4.66
N ILE A 239 7.45 1.98 5.37
CA ILE A 239 7.04 1.76 6.75
C ILE A 239 7.58 2.90 7.64
N LYS A 240 8.90 3.12 7.63
CA LYS A 240 9.57 4.17 8.43
C LYS A 240 8.97 5.57 8.23
N HIS A 241 8.55 5.94 7.02
CA HIS A 241 8.05 7.28 6.73
C HIS A 241 6.52 7.40 6.79
N ARG A 242 5.77 6.29 6.80
CA ARG A 242 4.30 6.28 6.81
C ARG A 242 3.68 5.98 8.17
N GLU A 243 4.39 5.36 9.10
CA GLU A 243 3.91 5.12 10.46
C GLU A 243 3.46 6.40 11.19
N GLY A 244 4.22 7.49 11.08
CA GLY A 244 3.83 8.79 11.64
C GLY A 244 2.58 9.38 10.98
N ALA A 245 2.35 9.13 9.69
CA ALA A 245 1.11 9.50 9.02
C ALA A 245 -0.06 8.64 9.52
N LEU A 246 0.12 7.31 9.58
CA LEU A 246 -0.85 6.34 10.08
C LEU A 246 -1.41 6.72 11.46
N LEU A 247 -0.53 7.00 12.43
CA LEU A 247 -0.97 7.45 13.77
C LEU A 247 -1.81 8.74 13.69
N ASN A 248 -1.38 9.73 12.90
CA ASN A 248 -2.13 10.98 12.75
C ASN A 248 -3.49 10.78 12.04
N ILE A 249 -3.63 9.80 11.14
CA ILE A 249 -4.90 9.48 10.46
C ILE A 249 -5.85 8.77 11.43
N VAL A 250 -5.38 7.73 12.12
CA VAL A 250 -6.16 6.99 13.12
C VAL A 250 -6.67 7.93 14.23
N LEU A 251 -5.83 8.87 14.70
CA LEU A 251 -6.23 9.89 15.68
C LEU A 251 -7.26 10.92 15.15
N LYS A 252 -7.29 11.18 13.84
CA LYS A 252 -8.32 12.04 13.21
C LYS A 252 -9.65 11.31 13.00
N LEU A 253 -9.59 10.03 12.65
CA LEU A 253 -10.78 9.19 12.42
C LEU A 253 -11.47 8.81 13.73
N HIS A 254 -10.70 8.58 14.79
CA HIS A 254 -11.19 8.06 16.07
C HIS A 254 -10.71 8.90 17.27
N PRO A 255 -11.00 10.21 17.31
CA PRO A 255 -10.53 11.10 18.37
C PRO A 255 -11.04 10.66 19.75
N GLY A 256 -10.12 10.41 20.68
CA GLY A 256 -10.42 9.95 22.04
C GLY A 256 -10.88 8.50 22.18
N ASN A 257 -11.32 7.83 21.11
CA ASN A 257 -11.78 6.44 21.14
C ASN A 257 -10.58 5.47 21.09
N ARG A 258 -10.03 5.14 22.27
CA ARG A 258 -8.91 4.18 22.41
C ARG A 258 -9.18 2.85 21.71
N SER A 259 -10.37 2.28 21.89
CA SER A 259 -10.68 0.93 21.41
C SER A 259 -10.61 0.86 19.88
N ARG A 260 -11.32 1.74 19.18
CA ARG A 260 -11.32 1.78 17.71
C ARG A 260 -9.97 2.25 17.14
N ALA A 261 -9.25 3.12 17.84
CA ALA A 261 -7.91 3.52 17.43
C ALA A 261 -6.90 2.36 17.50
N LEU A 262 -6.89 1.56 18.58
CA LEU A 262 -6.03 0.38 18.68
C LEU A 262 -6.48 -0.76 17.74
N GLU A 263 -7.77 -0.88 17.46
CA GLU A 263 -8.31 -1.80 16.45
C GLU A 263 -7.77 -1.49 15.05
N ARG A 264 -7.90 -0.25 14.58
CA ARG A 264 -7.35 0.18 13.27
C ARG A 264 -5.82 0.03 13.19
N LEU A 265 -5.08 0.16 14.31
CA LEU A 265 -3.64 -0.14 14.33
C LEU A 265 -3.35 -1.65 14.22
N ARG A 266 -4.15 -2.52 14.86
CA ARG A 266 -4.03 -3.97 14.72
C ARG A 266 -4.29 -4.46 13.30
N GLU A 267 -5.23 -3.83 12.58
CA GLU A 267 -5.49 -4.08 11.16
C GLU A 267 -4.27 -3.81 10.26
N CYS A 268 -3.38 -2.87 10.64
CA CYS A 268 -2.13 -2.63 9.91
C CYS A 268 -1.01 -3.64 10.23
N GLY A 269 -1.26 -4.61 11.12
CA GLY A 269 -0.33 -5.69 11.47
C GLY A 269 0.29 -5.59 12.87
N TYR A 270 0.01 -4.55 13.65
CA TYR A 270 0.52 -4.40 15.03
C TYR A 270 -0.28 -5.26 16.01
N LYS A 271 -0.07 -6.57 16.03
CA LYS A 271 -0.98 -7.53 16.67
C LYS A 271 -0.90 -7.52 18.21
N THR A 272 0.29 -7.35 18.78
CA THR A 272 0.55 -7.43 20.22
C THR A 272 0.64 -6.05 20.89
N ASP A 273 0.38 -6.00 22.20
CA ASP A 273 0.59 -4.79 23.00
C ASP A 273 2.07 -4.33 23.02
N ARG A 274 3.05 -5.22 22.79
CA ARG A 274 4.48 -4.85 22.62
C ARG A 274 4.71 -4.12 21.29
N GLU A 275 4.29 -4.70 20.17
CA GLU A 275 4.41 -4.08 18.84
C GLU A 275 3.69 -2.72 18.78
N LEU A 276 2.52 -2.61 19.42
CA LEU A 276 1.78 -1.35 19.54
C LEU A 276 2.55 -0.31 20.37
N VAL A 277 3.20 -0.69 21.47
CA VAL A 277 4.06 0.23 22.24
C VAL A 277 5.26 0.67 21.41
N GLU A 278 5.99 -0.27 20.80
CA GLU A 278 7.16 0.05 19.97
C GLU A 278 6.81 0.98 18.79
N PHE A 279 5.62 0.80 18.19
CA PHE A 279 5.05 1.73 17.21
C PHE A 279 4.71 3.10 17.82
N LEU A 280 4.05 3.17 18.97
CA LEU A 280 3.67 4.45 19.57
C LEU A 280 4.90 5.25 20.04
N GLU A 281 5.92 4.62 20.62
CA GLU A 281 7.15 5.32 21.01
C GLU A 281 7.86 5.94 19.81
N ARG A 282 8.08 5.17 18.73
CA ARG A 282 8.80 5.66 17.54
C ARG A 282 8.01 6.66 16.67
N THR A 283 6.70 6.79 16.87
CA THR A 283 5.84 7.72 16.10
C THR A 283 5.33 8.94 16.88
N GLY A 284 5.25 8.86 18.21
CA GLY A 284 4.64 9.93 19.02
C GLY A 284 5.07 10.00 20.48
N GLY A 285 5.50 8.89 21.07
CA GLY A 285 5.80 8.76 22.50
C GLY A 285 4.59 8.99 23.41
N MET A 286 4.83 9.01 24.73
CA MET A 286 3.82 9.36 25.74
C MET A 286 3.43 10.86 25.78
N ARG A 287 3.30 11.52 24.63
CA ARG A 287 2.75 12.88 24.52
C ARG A 287 1.25 12.85 24.84
N LYS A 288 0.70 13.92 25.43
CA LYS A 288 -0.73 14.03 25.84
C LYS A 288 -1.74 13.53 24.79
N ARG A 289 -1.50 13.80 23.50
CA ARG A 289 -2.37 13.38 22.37
C ARG A 289 -2.34 11.88 22.04
N VAL A 290 -1.40 11.12 22.61
CA VAL A 290 -1.14 9.69 22.35
C VAL A 290 -1.30 8.86 23.63
N GLN A 291 -1.03 9.46 24.79
CA GLN A 291 -1.06 8.82 26.12
C GLN A 291 -2.35 8.02 26.39
N PHE A 292 -3.51 8.47 25.89
CA PHE A 292 -4.79 7.76 26.05
C PHE A 292 -4.86 6.39 25.34
N LEU A 293 -3.96 6.12 24.39
CA LEU A 293 -3.90 4.84 23.69
C LEU A 293 -3.29 3.72 24.54
N TYR A 294 -2.43 4.04 25.52
CA TYR A 294 -1.71 3.03 26.29
C TYR A 294 -2.67 2.27 27.22
N SER A 295 -2.86 0.98 26.94
CA SER A 295 -3.56 0.04 27.83
C SER A 295 -2.76 -0.18 29.13
N PRO A 296 -3.37 -0.65 30.24
CA PRO A 296 -2.63 -1.11 31.42
C PRO A 296 -1.65 -2.27 31.14
N GLY A 297 -1.83 -3.00 30.03
CA GLY A 297 -0.86 -3.96 29.49
C GLY A 297 0.32 -3.26 28.80
N MET A 298 0.05 -2.36 27.86
CA MET A 298 1.03 -1.52 27.18
C MET A 298 1.92 -0.72 28.17
N LEU A 299 1.34 -0.22 29.27
CA LEU A 299 2.09 0.44 30.34
C LEU A 299 3.05 -0.49 31.11
N ARG A 300 2.86 -1.81 31.05
CA ARG A 300 3.86 -2.78 31.54
C ARG A 300 4.99 -2.96 30.53
N GLU A 301 4.67 -3.11 29.25
CA GLU A 301 5.68 -3.29 28.19
C GLU A 301 6.57 -2.06 28.01
N HIS A 302 6.00 -0.85 28.02
CA HIS A 302 6.77 0.41 28.03
C HIS A 302 7.78 0.46 29.19
N ARG A 303 7.40 0.01 30.39
CA ARG A 303 8.29 -0.05 31.56
C ARG A 303 9.30 -1.23 31.55
N LYS A 304 9.24 -2.12 30.55
CA LYS A 304 10.33 -3.07 30.25
C LYS A 304 11.32 -2.44 29.28
N LEU A 305 10.82 -1.84 28.20
CA LEU A 305 11.65 -1.19 27.17
C LEU A 305 12.56 -0.12 27.80
N GLY A 306 12.02 0.76 28.65
CA GLY A 306 12.81 1.74 29.44
C GLY A 306 13.64 1.15 30.59
N LYS A 307 14.04 -0.13 30.47
CA LYS A 307 15.02 -0.87 31.31
C LYS A 307 15.90 -1.81 30.48
N GLU A 308 15.77 -1.79 29.15
CA GLU A 308 16.66 -2.49 28.20
C GLU A 308 17.77 -1.55 27.67
N ASP A 309 17.75 -0.27 28.10
CA ASP A 309 18.80 0.77 28.01
C ASP A 309 19.62 0.86 29.32
#